data_AF-Q131T1-F1
#
_entry.id   AF-Q131T1-F1
#
_cell.length_a   1.000
_cell.length_b   1.000
_cell.length_c   1.000
_cell.angle_alpha   90.00
_cell.angle_beta   90.00
_cell.angle_gamma   90.00
#
_symmetry.space_group_name_H-M   'P 1'
#
loop_
_entity.id
_entity.type
_entity.pdbx_description
1 polymer ?
#
loop_
_entity_poly.entity_id
_entity_poly.type
_entity_poly.pdbx_seq_one_letter_code
_entity_poly.pdbx_strand_id
1 'polypeptide(L)'
;MTAPSDGELRDEYLANRAVPHMRQSQNCTPNNKVPSARTIARMMTDRRDHLSRADTVTVAAIADGVPALDFAAKLITQFQATIRAKAITELDPWLAATETSLIAAFARGIARDRDAVQAAITEP
;
A
#
# COMPACT_ATOMS: atom_id res chain seq x y z
N MET A 1 44.44 46.64 -5.76
CA MET A 1 43.07 46.80 -5.21
C MET A 1 42.19 47.08 -6.41
N THR A 2 41.55 46.12 -7.08
CA THR A 2 40.75 45.00 -6.58
C THR A 2 40.75 43.86 -7.61
N ALA A 3 40.57 42.63 -7.13
CA ALA A 3 40.61 41.35 -7.84
C ALA A 3 39.43 41.15 -8.83
N PRO A 4 39.45 40.06 -9.65
CA PRO A 4 38.94 40.00 -11.02
C PRO A 4 37.46 39.67 -11.14
N SER A 5 36.87 40.07 -12.27
CA SER A 5 35.57 39.56 -12.74
C SER A 5 35.75 38.12 -13.22
N ASP A 6 35.29 37.17 -12.40
CA ASP A 6 35.12 35.75 -12.75
C ASP A 6 34.04 35.61 -13.83
N GLY A 7 34.46 35.80 -15.07
CA GLY A 7 33.71 35.49 -16.28
C GLY A 7 34.16 34.18 -16.90
N GLU A 8 34.43 33.12 -16.11
CA GLU A 8 34.77 31.81 -16.68
C GLU A 8 34.50 30.64 -15.71
N LEU A 9 33.22 30.42 -15.42
CA LEU A 9 32.70 29.12 -14.98
C LEU A 9 31.70 28.66 -16.06
N ARG A 10 32.16 28.29 -17.26
CA ARG A 10 32.43 26.89 -17.64
C ARG A 10 31.34 25.95 -17.13
N ASP A 11 30.37 25.68 -17.99
CA ASP A 11 29.87 24.34 -18.32
C ASP A 11 29.34 23.39 -17.22
N GLU A 12 29.13 23.85 -15.99
CA GLU A 12 28.72 22.94 -14.90
C GLU A 12 27.21 22.94 -14.57
N TYR A 13 26.42 23.81 -15.21
CA TYR A 13 24.96 23.82 -15.03
C TYR A 13 24.18 22.84 -15.93
N LEU A 14 24.87 22.07 -16.79
CA LEU A 14 24.29 21.01 -17.61
C LEU A 14 24.55 19.59 -17.09
N ALA A 15 25.15 19.43 -15.90
CA ALA A 15 25.57 18.12 -15.39
C ALA A 15 24.81 17.62 -14.14
N ASN A 16 23.80 18.33 -13.63
CA ASN A 16 23.04 17.87 -12.46
C ASN A 16 21.57 17.55 -12.74
N ARG A 17 21.44 16.36 -13.34
CA ARG A 17 20.66 15.25 -12.76
C ARG A 17 19.16 15.28 -13.02
N ALA A 18 18.84 14.72 -14.18
CA ALA A 18 17.68 13.90 -14.38
C ALA A 18 17.40 13.01 -13.15
N VAL A 19 16.27 13.25 -12.48
CA VAL A 19 15.57 12.19 -11.76
C VAL A 19 14.31 11.94 -12.57
N PRO A 20 14.33 11.05 -13.58
CA PRO A 20 13.08 10.50 -14.05
C PRO A 20 12.45 9.85 -12.82
N HIS A 21 11.22 10.25 -12.49
CA HIS A 21 10.35 9.46 -11.62
C HIS A 21 10.09 8.15 -12.37
N MET A 22 11.06 7.26 -12.24
CA MET A 22 10.98 5.87 -12.63
C MET A 22 9.90 5.29 -11.74
N ARG A 23 8.64 5.44 -12.16
CA ARG A 23 7.60 4.46 -11.85
C ARG A 23 8.24 3.14 -12.20
N GLN A 24 8.56 2.36 -11.18
CA GLN A 24 9.10 1.01 -11.33
C GLN A 24 8.04 0.16 -12.04
N SER A 25 7.96 0.29 -13.36
CA SER A 25 7.42 -0.69 -14.28
C SER A 25 8.49 -1.75 -14.52
N GLN A 26 9.07 -2.28 -13.45
CA GLN A 26 10.02 -3.39 -13.47
C GLN A 26 9.46 -4.48 -12.57
N ASN A 27 8.63 -5.34 -13.17
CA ASN A 27 8.91 -6.77 -13.29
C ASN A 27 7.69 -7.50 -13.89
N CYS A 28 7.36 -7.22 -15.15
CA CYS A 28 6.68 -8.20 -15.97
C CYS A 28 7.74 -9.20 -16.47
N THR A 29 8.23 -10.08 -15.59
CA THR A 29 8.83 -11.33 -16.04
C THR A 29 7.80 -12.42 -15.76
N PRO A 30 7.36 -13.21 -16.77
CA PRO A 30 6.65 -14.44 -16.49
C PRO A 30 7.66 -15.44 -15.93
N ASN A 31 8.01 -15.27 -14.65
CA ASN A 31 8.79 -16.25 -13.93
C ASN A 31 7.79 -17.33 -13.53
N ASN A 32 7.98 -18.56 -14.01
CA ASN A 32 7.18 -19.75 -13.66
C ASN A 32 7.37 -20.17 -12.18
N LYS A 33 7.63 -19.21 -11.29
CA LYS A 33 7.82 -19.39 -9.86
C LYS A 33 6.57 -18.88 -9.16
N VAL A 34 6.02 -19.73 -8.30
CA VAL A 34 4.90 -19.37 -7.42
C VAL A 34 5.27 -18.09 -6.67
N PRO A 35 4.44 -17.03 -6.71
CA PRO A 35 4.72 -15.80 -6.00
C PRO A 35 4.81 -16.05 -4.50
N SER A 36 5.71 -15.33 -3.82
CA SER A 36 5.85 -15.44 -2.37
C SER A 36 4.56 -15.01 -1.66
N ALA A 37 4.34 -15.50 -0.43
CA ALA A 37 3.22 -15.05 0.40
C ALA A 37 3.18 -13.52 0.57
N ARG A 38 4.36 -12.89 0.71
CA ARG A 38 4.49 -11.43 0.78
C ARG A 38 4.03 -10.76 -0.52
N THR A 39 4.41 -11.32 -1.66
CA THR A 39 3.99 -10.80 -2.98
C THR A 39 2.49 -10.93 -3.14
N ILE A 40 1.90 -12.07 -2.77
CA ILE A 40 0.45 -12.30 -2.80
C ILE A 40 -0.26 -11.28 -1.90
N ALA A 41 0.15 -11.15 -0.64
CA ALA A 41 -0.45 -10.22 0.30
C ALA A 41 -0.40 -8.77 -0.22
N ARG A 42 0.74 -8.36 -0.80
CA ARG A 42 0.87 -7.05 -1.44
C ARG A 42 -0.13 -6.91 -2.59
N MET A 43 -0.16 -7.84 -3.55
CA MET A 43 -1.08 -7.77 -4.70
C MET A 43 -2.56 -7.70 -4.27
N MET A 44 -2.93 -8.43 -3.21
CA MET A 44 -4.32 -8.47 -2.74
C MET A 44 -4.75 -7.21 -1.96
N THR A 45 -3.80 -6.47 -1.40
CA THR A 45 -4.08 -5.29 -0.55
C THR A 45 -3.69 -3.97 -1.22
N ASP A 46 -3.03 -4.01 -2.37
CA ASP A 46 -2.65 -2.83 -3.15
C ASP A 46 -3.85 -2.29 -3.93
N ARG A 47 -3.77 -1.02 -4.33
CA ARG A 47 -4.83 -0.41 -5.14
C ARG A 47 -4.81 -1.02 -6.54
N ARG A 48 -6.00 -1.19 -7.13
CA ARG A 48 -6.16 -1.78 -8.48
C ARG A 48 -5.38 -1.06 -9.57
N ASP A 49 -5.15 0.25 -9.44
CA ASP A 49 -4.36 1.06 -10.38
C ASP A 49 -2.85 0.78 -10.33
N HIS A 50 -2.37 0.01 -9.34
CA HIS A 50 -0.98 -0.41 -9.23
C HIS A 50 -0.75 -1.88 -9.66
N LEU A 51 -1.81 -2.63 -9.99
CA LEU A 51 -1.69 -4.01 -10.45
C LEU A 51 -1.42 -4.08 -11.95
N SER A 52 -0.48 -4.92 -12.36
CA SER A 52 -0.36 -5.30 -13.76
C SER A 52 -1.52 -6.20 -14.18
N ARG A 53 -1.70 -6.39 -15.50
CA ARG A 53 -2.69 -7.34 -16.03
C ARG A 53 -2.45 -8.76 -15.53
N ALA A 54 -1.19 -9.18 -15.44
CA ALA A 54 -0.82 -10.50 -14.94
C ALA A 54 -1.12 -10.66 -13.44
N ASP A 55 -0.86 -9.62 -12.65
CA ASP A 55 -1.19 -9.61 -11.22
C ASP A 55 -2.71 -9.68 -11.00
N THR A 56 -3.48 -8.98 -11.83
CA THR A 56 -4.95 -8.99 -11.76
C THR A 56 -5.53 -10.39 -11.99
N VAL A 57 -5.03 -11.10 -13.01
CA VAL A 57 -5.43 -12.49 -13.27
C VAL A 57 -5.04 -13.41 -12.11
N THR A 58 -3.84 -13.21 -11.55
CA THR A 58 -3.35 -13.99 -10.42
C THR A 58 -4.21 -13.76 -9.17
N VAL A 59 -4.55 -12.51 -8.86
CA VAL A 59 -5.41 -12.14 -7.73
C VAL A 59 -6.81 -12.74 -7.91
N ALA A 60 -7.39 -12.69 -9.11
CA ALA A 60 -8.69 -13.31 -9.38
C ALA A 60 -8.65 -14.83 -9.12
N ALA A 61 -7.64 -15.53 -9.64
CA ALA A 61 -7.48 -16.96 -9.43
C ALA A 61 -7.31 -17.32 -7.94
N ILE A 62 -6.58 -16.50 -7.16
CA ILE A 62 -6.41 -16.70 -5.71
C ILE A 62 -7.72 -16.42 -4.97
N ALA A 63 -8.47 -15.38 -5.36
CA ALA A 63 -9.73 -15.06 -4.71
C ALA A 63 -10.77 -16.17 -4.90
N ASP A 64 -10.84 -16.74 -6.10
CA ASP A 64 -11.72 -17.87 -6.40
C ASP A 64 -11.26 -19.16 -5.69
N GLY A 65 -9.95 -19.40 -5.62
CA GLY A 65 -9.39 -20.61 -5.02
C GLY A 65 -9.31 -20.60 -3.48
N VAL A 66 -9.22 -19.42 -2.87
CA VAL A 66 -9.05 -19.24 -1.41
C VAL A 66 -9.97 -18.11 -0.89
N PRO A 67 -11.29 -18.37 -0.76
CA PRO A 67 -12.26 -17.32 -0.39
C PRO A 67 -11.98 -16.66 0.96
N ALA A 68 -11.41 -17.40 1.92
CA ALA A 68 -11.03 -16.86 3.23
C ALA A 68 -9.95 -15.76 3.13
N LEU A 69 -9.06 -15.86 2.13
CA LEU A 69 -8.01 -14.87 1.90
C LEU A 69 -8.55 -13.63 1.19
N ASP A 70 -9.45 -13.81 0.21
CA ASP A 70 -10.18 -12.69 -0.42
C ASP A 70 -11.01 -11.91 0.60
N PHE A 71 -11.74 -12.62 1.47
CA PHE A 71 -12.50 -12.00 2.55
C PHE A 71 -11.61 -11.16 3.48
N ALA A 72 -10.45 -11.71 3.88
CA ALA A 72 -9.49 -10.98 4.68
C ALA A 72 -8.93 -9.74 3.96
N ALA A 73 -8.62 -9.84 2.67
CA ALA A 73 -8.14 -8.70 1.88
C ALA A 73 -9.20 -7.58 1.79
N LYS A 74 -10.47 -7.93 1.57
CA LYS A 74 -11.59 -6.98 1.56
C LYS A 74 -11.74 -6.25 2.90
N LEU A 75 -11.61 -6.96 4.02
CA LEU A 75 -11.64 -6.33 5.35
C LEU A 75 -10.47 -5.35 5.55
N ILE A 76 -9.27 -5.67 5.05
CA ILE A 76 -8.13 -4.74 5.09
C ILE A 76 -8.42 -3.49 4.25
N THR A 77 -8.94 -3.65 3.04
CA THR A 77 -9.32 -2.52 2.18
C THR A 77 -10.39 -1.64 2.83
N GLN A 78 -11.40 -2.26 3.47
CA GLN A 78 -12.43 -1.55 4.22
C GLN A 78 -11.82 -0.74 5.38
N PHE A 79 -10.95 -1.35 6.18
CA PHE A 79 -10.26 -0.67 7.27
C PHE A 79 -9.49 0.56 6.78
N GLN A 80 -8.69 0.39 5.72
CA GLN A 80 -7.95 1.50 5.14
C GLN A 80 -8.86 2.63 4.65
N ALA A 81 -10.05 2.30 4.13
CA ALA A 81 -11.05 3.29 3.74
C ALA A 81 -11.62 4.03 4.96
N THR A 82 -11.97 3.30 6.03
CA THR A 82 -12.42 3.85 7.32
C THR A 82 -11.41 4.86 7.88
N ILE A 83 -10.12 4.49 7.93
CA ILE A 83 -9.06 5.37 8.44
C ILE A 83 -8.92 6.63 7.57
N ARG A 84 -8.86 6.49 6.24
CA ARG A 84 -8.73 7.64 5.33
C ARG A 84 -9.93 8.58 5.38
N ALA A 85 -11.13 8.04 5.54
CA ALA A 85 -12.36 8.81 5.66
C ALA A 85 -12.57 9.41 7.06
N LYS A 86 -11.68 9.09 8.02
CA LYS A 86 -11.84 9.41 9.44
C LYS A 86 -13.21 8.99 10.03
N ALA A 87 -13.77 7.89 9.51
CA ALA A 87 -15.13 7.44 9.80
C ALA A 87 -15.16 6.53 11.04
N ILE A 88 -14.95 7.10 12.24
CA ILE A 88 -14.84 6.32 13.49
C ILE A 88 -16.05 5.40 13.76
N THR A 89 -17.25 5.81 13.31
CA THR A 89 -18.48 5.02 13.45
C THR A 89 -18.45 3.68 12.71
N GLU A 90 -17.59 3.55 11.70
CA GLU A 90 -17.41 2.32 10.92
C GLU A 90 -16.40 1.35 11.56
N LEU A 91 -15.71 1.76 12.63
CA LEU A 91 -14.69 0.93 13.27
C LEU A 91 -15.31 -0.26 14.00
N ASP A 92 -16.35 -0.05 14.81
CA ASP A 92 -16.98 -1.13 15.57
C ASP A 92 -17.68 -2.17 14.66
N PRO A 93 -18.44 -1.78 13.61
CA PRO A 93 -18.94 -2.73 12.61
C PRO A 93 -17.83 -3.50 11.90
N TRP A 94 -16.71 -2.85 11.60
CA TRP A 94 -15.55 -3.51 11.00
C TRP A 94 -14.93 -4.54 11.95
N LEU A 95 -14.75 -4.22 13.23
CA LEU A 95 -14.24 -5.16 14.23
C LEU A 95 -15.10 -6.42 14.32
N ALA A 96 -16.43 -6.27 14.38
CA ALA A 96 -17.36 -7.41 14.39
C ALA A 96 -17.22 -8.29 13.14
N ALA A 97 -17.06 -7.69 11.95
CA ALA A 97 -16.90 -8.42 10.69
C ALA A 97 -15.58 -9.23 10.61
N THR A 98 -14.59 -8.90 11.43
CA THR A 98 -13.27 -9.53 11.40
C THR A 98 -13.12 -10.75 12.31
N GLU A 99 -14.06 -11.00 13.22
CA GLU A 99 -13.92 -11.98 14.31
C GLU A 99 -13.59 -13.40 13.83
N THR A 100 -14.18 -13.81 12.72
CA THR A 100 -14.00 -15.14 12.12
C THR A 100 -13.02 -15.15 10.94
N SER A 101 -12.33 -14.03 10.70
CA SER A 101 -11.43 -13.86 9.56
C SER A 101 -9.98 -14.24 9.88
N LEU A 102 -9.15 -14.38 8.83
CA LEU A 102 -7.70 -14.58 8.97
C LEU A 102 -6.99 -13.42 9.69
N ILE A 103 -7.62 -12.25 9.80
CA ILE A 103 -7.06 -11.06 10.47
C ILE A 103 -7.63 -10.83 11.86
N ALA A 104 -8.37 -11.78 12.43
CA ALA A 104 -9.01 -11.63 13.74
C ALA A 104 -8.01 -11.26 14.86
N ALA A 105 -6.78 -11.78 14.83
CA ALA A 105 -5.75 -11.43 15.81
C ALA A 105 -5.31 -9.96 15.70
N PHE A 106 -5.21 -9.44 14.48
CA PHE A 106 -4.91 -8.04 14.22
C PHE A 106 -6.06 -7.15 14.73
N ALA A 107 -7.30 -7.49 14.40
CA ALA A 107 -8.47 -6.74 14.85
C ALA A 107 -8.62 -6.74 16.38
N ARG A 108 -8.31 -7.84 17.07
CA ARG A 108 -8.26 -7.89 18.54
C ARG A 108 -7.22 -6.92 19.12
N GLY A 109 -6.08 -6.75 18.46
CA GLY A 109 -5.09 -5.74 18.82
C GLY A 109 -5.66 -4.32 18.70
N ILE A 110 -6.26 -4.00 17.55
CA ILE A 110 -6.93 -2.71 17.32
C ILE A 110 -8.03 -2.45 18.36
N ALA A 111 -8.85 -3.45 18.70
CA ALA A 111 -9.90 -3.32 19.70
C ALA A 111 -9.34 -3.04 21.10
N ARG A 112 -8.18 -3.64 21.46
CA ARG A 112 -7.51 -3.37 22.73
C ARG A 112 -7.01 -1.91 22.79
N ASP A 113 -6.57 -1.37 21.65
CA ASP A 113 -6.02 -0.01 21.53
C ASP A 113 -7.06 0.99 21.00
N ARG A 114 -8.36 0.72 21.17
CA ARG A 114 -9.46 1.48 20.54
C ARG A 114 -9.38 2.99 20.79
N ASP A 115 -9.11 3.42 22.02
CA ASP A 115 -9.05 4.84 22.37
C ASP A 115 -7.88 5.55 21.68
N ALA A 116 -6.74 4.87 21.56
CA ALA A 116 -5.57 5.39 20.84
C ALA A 116 -5.83 5.48 19.33
N VAL A 117 -6.51 4.49 18.75
CA VAL A 117 -6.90 4.49 17.34
C VAL A 117 -7.94 5.58 17.07
N GLN A 118 -8.89 5.77 17.98
CA GLN A 118 -9.87 6.84 17.90
C GLN A 118 -9.18 8.21 17.92
N ALA A 119 -8.28 8.44 18.88
CA ALA A 119 -7.47 9.66 18.94
C ALA A 119 -6.72 9.91 17.63
N ALA A 120 -6.02 8.89 17.10
CA ALA A 120 -5.29 9.00 15.83
C ALA A 120 -6.17 9.36 14.61
N ILE A 121 -7.47 9.02 14.65
CA ILE A 121 -8.42 9.37 13.59
C ILE A 121 -8.94 10.80 13.76
N THR A 122 -9.32 11.17 14.99
CA THR A 122 -10.04 12.43 15.27
C THR A 122 -9.13 13.62 15.52
N GLU A 123 -7.92 13.39 16.02
CA GLU A 123 -6.95 14.46 16.30
C GLU A 123 -6.31 14.98 15.00
N PRO A 124 -5.98 16.27 14.94
CA PRO A 124 -5.45 16.93 13.74
C PRO A 124 -3.99 16.57 13.41
#